data_AF-D2U2W2-F1
#
_entry.id   AF-D2U2W2-F1
#
_cell.length_a   1.000
_cell.length_b   1.000
_cell.length_c   1.000
_cell.angle_alpha   90.00
_cell.angle_beta   90.00
_cell.angle_gamma   90.00
#
_symmetry.space_group_name_H-M   'P 1'
#
loop_
_entity.id
_entity.type
_entity.pdbx_description
1 polymer ?
#
loop_
_entity_poly.entity_id
_entity_poly.type
_entity_poly.pdbx_seq_one_letter_code
_entity_poly.pdbx_strand_id
1 'polypeptide(L)'
;MPLINNIKHVATVKTAFEVSKTRLIEKVIQHVEQHYRGFHRIYLTGGGAEYLYPAFKAHWSTLKNKVKKLDTPQLALVKALAEMGKQQ
;
A
#
# COMPACT_ATOMS: atom_id res chain seq x y z
N MET A 1 -21.77 10.42 28.50
CA MET A 1 -20.38 10.23 28.02
C MET A 1 -20.33 10.60 26.54
N PRO A 2 -19.28 11.28 26.05
CA PRO A 2 -19.20 11.64 24.64
C PRO A 2 -19.20 10.37 23.77
N LEU A 3 -20.04 10.37 22.73
CA LEU A 3 -20.09 9.30 21.72
C LEU A 3 -18.82 9.26 20.86
N ILE A 4 -18.09 10.37 20.82
CA ILE A 4 -16.83 10.54 20.08
C ILE A 4 -15.68 10.05 20.97
N ASN A 5 -14.74 9.30 20.38
CA ASN A 5 -13.55 8.75 21.04
C ASN A 5 -13.84 7.83 22.25
N ASN A 6 -14.96 7.11 22.22
CA ASN A 6 -15.29 6.15 23.26
C ASN A 6 -14.32 4.96 23.23
N ILE A 7 -13.50 4.85 24.27
CA ILE A 7 -12.45 3.83 24.43
C ILE A 7 -13.01 2.40 24.33
N LYS A 8 -14.28 2.19 24.72
CA LYS A 8 -14.94 0.87 24.65
C LYS A 8 -15.07 0.34 23.22
N HIS A 9 -15.05 1.21 22.21
CA HIS A 9 -15.18 0.81 20.80
C HIS A 9 -13.84 0.67 20.08
N VAL A 10 -12.71 0.95 20.72
CA VAL A 10 -11.38 0.87 20.09
C VAL A 10 -11.11 -0.52 19.53
N ALA A 11 -11.47 -1.58 20.26
CA ALA A 11 -11.31 -2.95 19.79
C ALA A 11 -12.13 -3.23 18.52
N THR A 12 -13.41 -2.83 18.53
CA THR A 12 -14.31 -2.98 17.37
C THR A 12 -13.78 -2.24 16.14
N VAL A 13 -13.30 -1.01 16.31
CA VAL A 13 -12.73 -0.21 15.21
C VAL A 13 -11.46 -0.86 14.67
N LYS A 14 -10.57 -1.35 15.54
CA LYS A 14 -9.36 -2.08 15.12
C LYS A 14 -9.71 -3.33 14.32
N THR A 15 -10.68 -4.12 14.77
CA THR A 15 -11.14 -5.31 14.03
C THR A 15 -11.70 -4.93 12.66
N ALA A 16 -12.57 -3.92 12.58
CA ALA A 16 -13.14 -3.45 11.32
C ALA A 16 -12.06 -2.93 10.36
N PHE A 17 -11.05 -2.24 10.89
CA PHE A 17 -9.90 -1.77 10.13
C PHE A 17 -9.10 -2.95 9.56
N GLU A 18 -8.76 -3.95 10.37
CA GLU A 18 -8.00 -5.12 9.92
C GLU A 18 -8.75 -5.91 8.84
N VAL A 19 -10.05 -6.12 9.00
CA VAL A 19 -10.90 -6.78 7.98
C VAL A 19 -10.88 -5.98 6.67
N SER A 20 -11.05 -4.65 6.76
CA SER A 20 -11.07 -3.77 5.58
C SER A 20 -9.72 -3.74 4.88
N LYS A 21 -8.63 -3.72 5.65
CA LYS A 21 -7.26 -3.75 5.15
C LYS A 21 -6.97 -5.05 4.39
N THR A 22 -7.32 -6.20 4.95
CA THR A 22 -7.16 -7.51 4.29
C THR A 22 -7.94 -7.57 2.98
N ARG A 23 -9.20 -7.14 3.00
CA ARG A 23 -10.03 -7.10 1.78
C ARG A 23 -9.45 -6.17 0.71
N LEU A 24 -8.88 -5.04 1.11
CA LEU A 24 -8.19 -4.13 0.18
C LEU A 24 -6.99 -4.82 -0.44
N ILE A 25 -6.12 -5.45 0.36
CA ILE A 25 -4.93 -6.17 -0.11
C ILE A 25 -5.30 -7.20 -1.17
N GLU A 26 -6.28 -8.06 -0.89
CA GLU A 26 -6.74 -9.09 -1.82
C GLU A 26 -7.22 -8.50 -3.15
N LYS A 27 -8.03 -7.43 -3.09
CA LYS A 27 -8.54 -6.77 -4.29
C LYS A 27 -7.43 -6.17 -5.15
N VAL A 28 -6.43 -5.53 -4.53
CA VAL A 28 -5.32 -4.94 -5.30
C VAL A 28 -4.46 -6.04 -5.92
N ILE A 29 -4.21 -7.14 -5.21
CA ILE A 29 -3.49 -8.30 -5.75
C ILE A 29 -4.22 -8.86 -6.98
N GLN A 30 -5.51 -9.15 -6.84
CA GLN A 30 -6.34 -9.64 -7.94
C GLN A 30 -6.34 -8.68 -9.12
N HIS A 31 -6.46 -7.38 -8.87
CA HIS A 31 -6.40 -6.37 -9.93
C HIS A 31 -5.07 -6.43 -10.69
N VAL A 32 -3.94 -6.53 -10.00
CA VAL A 32 -2.61 -6.61 -10.63
C VAL A 32 -2.50 -7.86 -11.51
N GLU A 33 -2.90 -9.03 -11.01
CA GLU A 33 -2.84 -10.30 -11.75
C GLU A 33 -3.73 -10.31 -12.99
N GLN A 34 -4.89 -9.66 -12.91
CA GLN A 34 -5.85 -9.60 -14.02
C GLN A 34 -5.39 -8.67 -15.15
N HIS A 35 -4.75 -7.54 -14.81
CA HIS A 35 -4.49 -6.46 -15.76
C HIS A 35 -3.03 -6.38 -16.25
N TYR A 36 -2.09 -6.98 -15.53
CA TYR A 36 -0.66 -6.87 -15.85
C TYR A 36 -0.05 -8.26 -15.99
N ARG A 37 0.44 -8.59 -17.19
CA ARG A 37 1.16 -9.83 -17.48
C ARG A 37 2.65 -9.56 -17.65
N GLY A 38 3.50 -10.48 -17.17
CA GLY A 38 4.94 -10.44 -17.42
C GLY A 38 5.68 -9.27 -16.76
N PHE A 39 5.19 -8.71 -15.66
CA PHE A 39 5.94 -7.68 -14.93
C PHE A 39 7.10 -8.29 -14.16
N HIS A 40 8.20 -7.55 -14.08
CA HIS A 40 9.45 -8.02 -13.48
C HIS A 40 9.76 -7.34 -12.13
N ARG A 41 9.09 -6.22 -11.84
CA ARG A 41 9.32 -5.38 -10.67
C ARG A 41 8.02 -4.74 -10.22
N ILE A 42 7.88 -4.53 -8.92
CA ILE A 42 6.78 -3.77 -8.32
C ILE A 42 7.40 -2.71 -7.41
N TYR A 43 7.01 -1.46 -7.63
CA TYR A 43 7.39 -0.32 -6.79
C TYR A 43 6.13 0.28 -6.17
N LEU A 44 6.03 0.24 -4.84
CA LEU A 44 4.89 0.76 -4.09
C LEU A 44 5.16 2.20 -3.65
N THR A 45 4.19 3.07 -3.93
CA THR A 45 4.18 4.50 -3.58
C THR A 45 2.83 4.89 -2.97
N GLY A 46 2.72 6.10 -2.44
CA GLY A 46 1.52 6.61 -1.76
C GLY A 46 1.38 6.12 -0.31
N GLY A 47 0.39 6.66 0.41
CA GLY A 47 0.15 6.32 1.82
C GLY A 47 -0.29 4.88 2.06
N GLY A 48 -0.99 4.28 1.09
CA GLY A 48 -1.41 2.88 1.16
C GLY A 48 -0.27 1.86 1.10
N ALA A 49 0.91 2.28 0.63
CA ALA A 49 2.05 1.39 0.43
C ALA A 49 2.51 0.69 1.73
N GLU A 50 2.36 1.35 2.88
CA GLU A 50 2.72 0.78 4.18
C GLU A 50 1.92 -0.48 4.50
N TYR A 51 0.64 -0.47 4.15
CA TYR A 51 -0.27 -1.57 4.44
C TYR A 51 -0.17 -2.71 3.41
N LEU A 52 0.11 -2.37 2.14
CA LEU A 52 0.20 -3.34 1.04
C LEU A 52 1.53 -4.09 1.02
N TYR A 53 2.64 -3.43 1.39
CA TYR A 53 3.98 -3.95 1.15
C TYR A 53 4.26 -5.35 1.72
N PRO A 54 3.91 -5.68 2.98
CA PRO A 54 4.18 -7.01 3.52
C PRO A 54 3.48 -8.12 2.72
N ALA A 55 2.21 -7.90 2.37
CA ALA A 55 1.43 -8.87 1.61
C ALA A 55 1.92 -9.00 0.15
N PHE A 56 2.28 -7.89 -0.48
CA PHE A 56 2.82 -7.87 -1.84
C PHE A 56 4.15 -8.64 -1.92
N LYS A 57 5.03 -8.42 -0.94
CA LYS A 57 6.32 -9.11 -0.86
C LYS A 57 6.15 -10.63 -0.67
N ALA A 58 5.15 -11.04 0.10
CA ALA A 58 4.83 -12.46 0.29
C ALA A 58 4.22 -13.08 -0.97
N HIS A 59 3.22 -12.42 -1.57
CA HIS A 59 2.47 -12.92 -2.74
C HIS A 59 3.37 -13.09 -3.97
N TRP A 60 4.20 -12.10 -4.29
CA TRP A 60 5.18 -12.17 -5.39
C TRP A 60 6.60 -12.48 -4.90
N SER A 61 6.74 -13.40 -3.96
CA SER A 61 8.03 -13.82 -3.39
C SER A 61 9.03 -14.33 -4.45
N THR A 62 8.53 -14.87 -5.57
CA THR A 62 9.33 -15.29 -6.73
C THR A 62 10.13 -14.15 -7.37
N LEU A 63 9.66 -12.90 -7.21
CA LEU A 63 10.37 -11.70 -7.65
C LEU A 63 11.53 -11.30 -6.70
N LYS A 64 11.76 -12.04 -5.61
CA LYS A 64 12.83 -11.82 -4.63
C LYS A 64 12.85 -10.38 -4.10
N ASN A 65 13.90 -9.62 -4.41
CA ASN A 65 14.11 -8.24 -3.99
C ASN A 65 13.52 -7.19 -4.95
N LYS A 66 12.72 -7.61 -5.95
CA LYS A 66 12.14 -6.73 -6.97
C LYS A 66 10.74 -6.20 -6.62
N VAL A 67 10.19 -6.59 -5.46
CA VAL A 67 9.04 -5.92 -4.83
C VAL A 67 9.59 -4.94 -3.79
N LYS A 68 9.46 -3.65 -4.05
CA LYS A 68 10.02 -2.58 -3.21
C LYS A 68 8.95 -1.56 -2.83
N LYS A 69 9.00 -1.11 -1.57
CA LYS A 69 8.35 0.12 -1.12
C LYS A 69 9.40 1.23 -1.16
N LEU A 70 9.04 2.41 -1.67
CA LEU A 70 9.94 3.58 -1.60
C LEU A 70 10.14 4.01 -0.13
N ASP A 71 11.26 4.68 0.17
CA ASP A 71 11.57 5.12 1.54
C ASP A 71 10.57 6.18 2.05
N THR A 72 10.20 7.11 1.17
CA THR A 72 9.16 8.12 1.44
C THR A 72 7.99 7.94 0.47
N PRO A 73 7.19 6.87 0.61
CA PRO A 73 6.22 6.49 -0.42
C PRO A 73 5.13 7.56 -0.60
N GLN A 74 4.70 8.23 0.47
CA GLN A 74 3.71 9.32 0.43
C GLN A 74 4.18 10.53 -0.39
N LEU A 75 5.49 10.80 -0.39
CA LEU A 75 6.07 11.97 -1.05
C LEU A 75 6.57 11.66 -2.47
N ALA A 76 6.48 10.40 -2.92
CA ALA A 76 7.08 9.94 -4.16
C ALA A 76 6.65 10.78 -5.38
N LEU A 77 5.35 11.07 -5.51
CA LEU A 77 4.83 11.85 -6.62
C LEU A 77 5.35 13.30 -6.61
N VAL A 78 5.27 13.98 -5.46
CA VAL A 78 5.71 15.39 -5.35
C VAL A 78 7.22 15.50 -5.58
N LYS A 79 8.01 14.54 -5.08
CA LYS A 79 9.46 14.48 -5.35
C LYS A 79 9.75 14.28 -6.84
N ALA A 80 9.01 13.40 -7.52
CA ALA A 80 9.17 13.18 -8.96
C ALA A 80 8.84 14.46 -9.76
N LEU A 81 7.73 15.12 -9.43
CA LEU A 81 7.33 16.38 -10.08
C LEU A 81 8.36 17.50 -9.88
N ALA A 82 8.87 17.65 -8.66
CA ALA A 82 9.89 18.65 -8.35
C ALA A 82 11.18 18.40 -9.15
N GLU A 83 11.59 17.14 -9.32
CA GLU A 83 12.78 16.79 -10.09
C GLU A 83 12.59 17.03 -11.59
N MET A 84 11.41 16.71 -12.14
CA MET A 84 11.07 17.00 -13.54
C MET A 84 11.09 18.52 -13.83
N GLY A 85 10.65 19.33 -12.87
CA GLY A 85 10.66 20.79 -13.01
C GLY A 85 12.06 21.43 -12.98
N LYS A 86 13.08 20.75 -12.43
CA LYS A 86 14.49 21.22 -12.47
C LYS A 86 15.17 20.96 -13.81
N GLN A 87 14.62 20.07 -14.62
CA GLN A 87 15.17 19.68 -15.92
C GLN A 87 14.63 20.55 -17.07
N GLN A 88 13.75 21.51 -16.76
CA GLN A 88 13.24 22.54 -17.66
C GLN A 88 14.03 23.84 -17.45
#